data_AF-A0A260PKT8-F1
#
_entry.id   AF-A0A260PKT8-F1
#
_cell.length_a   1.000
_cell.length_b   1.000
_cell.length_c   1.000
_cell.angle_alpha   90.00
_cell.angle_beta   90.00
_cell.angle_gamma   90.00
#
_symmetry.space_group_name_H-M   'P 1'
#
loop_
_entity.id
_entity.type
_entity.pdbx_description
1 polymer ?
#
loop_
_entity_poly.entity_id
_entity_poly.type
_entity_poly.pdbx_seq_one_letter_code
_entity_poly.pdbx_strand_id
1 'polypeptide(L)'
;MVISADRFKYWHVDYQTGTLRIVYQSGEVHDAELETEYRPTNSPVATSTFDWEKWWILSTTTRNDLIITEGFNPTSPPALKGRPSVYLDQNRWRTVADAMHDPLRVDNLDERHAAEELIILASDSGIVLPLSTGHLLETAGLHGELRYEIGLAMARLAGGWQIRHPLDLWKHEVDRSIRLHLGLTKDSPVLHPIVTEPGALFGRDTSLSITDKTPNIDKFMAMLTMPSVILSQLIDPKKLEKDPIRKWVRHHETITAQICATRLPKEQRRQLARRRYWNENINFYTTAYRRLTKSNDFPTFSDTDLA
;
A
#
# COMPACT_ATOMS: atom_id res chain seq x y z
N MET A 1 0.80 27.71 8.29
CA MET A 1 1.78 27.21 9.26
C MET A 1 2.89 26.50 8.50
N VAL A 2 4.16 26.83 8.72
CA VAL A 2 5.29 26.10 8.09
C VAL A 2 5.60 24.88 8.97
N ILE A 3 5.51 23.71 8.36
CA ILE A 3 5.77 22.40 8.97
C ILE A 3 7.19 22.00 8.54
N SER A 4 8.16 22.00 9.46
CA SER A 4 9.58 21.72 9.16
C SER A 4 10.30 21.12 10.37
N ALA A 5 11.34 20.32 10.08
CA ALA A 5 12.28 19.79 11.07
C ALA A 5 13.13 20.86 11.77
N ASP A 6 13.24 22.06 11.17
CA ASP A 6 13.89 23.21 11.82
C ASP A 6 13.10 23.75 13.00
N ARG A 7 11.78 23.46 13.04
CA ARG A 7 10.86 23.99 14.06
C ARG A 7 10.47 22.94 15.08
N PHE A 8 10.19 21.73 14.63
CA PHE A 8 9.67 20.66 15.47
C PHE A 8 10.72 19.57 15.66
N LYS A 9 10.77 19.02 16.87
CA LYS A 9 11.63 17.89 17.23
C LYS A 9 10.88 16.58 17.07
N TYR A 10 9.74 16.44 17.75
CA TYR A 10 8.83 15.31 17.56
C TYR A 10 7.39 15.67 17.91
N TRP A 11 6.45 14.93 17.31
CA TRP A 11 5.04 14.95 17.67
C TRP A 11 4.67 13.56 18.18
N HIS A 12 4.01 13.50 19.33
CA HIS A 12 3.66 12.26 20.00
C HIS A 12 2.16 12.22 20.27
N VAL A 13 1.52 11.13 19.86
CA VAL A 13 0.11 10.85 20.10
C VAL A 13 0.02 9.64 21.03
N ASP A 14 -0.64 9.81 22.16
CA ASP A 14 -1.03 8.72 23.06
C ASP A 14 -2.53 8.44 22.85
N TYR A 15 -2.83 7.30 22.22
CA TYR A 15 -4.19 6.89 21.94
C TYR A 15 -4.91 6.33 23.16
N GLN A 16 -4.17 5.91 24.20
CA GLN A 16 -4.76 5.37 25.43
C GLN A 16 -5.29 6.50 26.31
N THR A 17 -4.53 7.59 26.43
CA THR A 17 -4.96 8.78 27.19
C THR A 17 -5.69 9.80 26.32
N GLY A 18 -5.59 9.67 25.00
CA GLY A 18 -6.19 10.61 24.05
C GLY A 18 -5.49 11.97 24.07
N THR A 19 -4.16 11.98 24.16
CA THR A 19 -3.36 13.21 24.26
C THR A 19 -2.40 13.35 23.07
N LEU A 20 -2.09 14.59 22.75
CA LEU A 20 -1.11 15.00 21.75
C LEU A 20 -0.06 15.87 22.42
N ARG A 21 1.21 15.55 22.20
CA ARG A 21 2.36 16.34 22.64
C ARG A 21 3.18 16.75 21.43
N ILE A 22 3.42 18.05 21.29
CA ILE A 22 4.28 18.64 20.27
C ILE A 22 5.50 19.23 20.97
N VAL A 23 6.69 18.77 20.59
CA VAL A 23 7.95 19.30 21.11
C VAL A 23 8.68 20.06 20.01
N TYR A 24 9.03 21.31 20.31
CA TYR A 24 9.74 22.20 19.40
C TYR A 24 11.25 22.05 19.54
N GLN A 25 12.00 22.46 18.52
CA GLN A 25 13.47 22.48 18.57
C GLN A 25 14.01 23.44 19.65
N SER A 26 13.24 24.47 20.02
CA SER A 26 13.55 25.37 21.14
C SER A 26 13.44 24.71 22.52
N GLY A 27 12.88 23.50 22.62
CA GLY A 27 12.53 22.83 23.88
C GLY A 27 11.16 23.22 24.43
N GLU A 28 10.44 24.14 23.79
CA GLU A 28 9.03 24.41 24.10
C GLU A 28 8.19 23.14 23.88
N VAL A 29 7.19 22.94 24.75
CA VAL A 29 6.27 21.79 24.69
C VAL A 29 4.84 22.32 24.66
N HIS A 30 4.06 21.80 23.71
CA HIS A 30 2.63 22.04 23.64
C HIS A 30 1.89 20.72 23.80
N ASP A 31 1.08 20.64 24.85
CA ASP A 31 0.23 19.48 25.14
C ASP A 31 -1.24 19.85 24.85
N ALA A 32 -1.97 18.94 24.21
CA ALA A 32 -3.37 19.07 23.88
C ALA A 32 -4.10 17.73 24.09
N GLU A 33 -5.40 17.79 24.28
CA GLU A 33 -6.25 16.59 24.23
C GLU A 33 -6.79 16.39 22.81
N LEU A 34 -6.87 15.14 22.38
CA LEU A 34 -7.60 14.77 21.17
C LEU A 34 -9.10 14.99 21.40
N GLU A 35 -9.78 15.54 20.40
CA GLU A 35 -11.24 15.61 20.43
C GLU A 35 -11.83 14.19 20.44
N THR A 36 -13.00 14.04 21.06
CA THR A 36 -13.63 12.73 21.28
C THR A 36 -13.79 11.91 20.00
N GLU A 37 -14.08 12.57 18.88
CA GLU A 37 -14.22 11.92 17.56
C GLU A 37 -12.92 11.35 16.99
N TYR A 38 -11.76 11.86 17.43
CA TYR A 38 -10.44 11.39 17.02
C TYR A 38 -9.81 10.41 18.02
N ARG A 39 -10.49 10.10 19.12
CA ARG A 39 -10.05 9.08 20.09
C ARG A 39 -10.46 7.70 19.58
N PRO A 40 -9.52 6.84 19.15
CA PRO A 40 -9.89 5.55 18.62
C PRO A 40 -10.43 4.65 19.73
N THR A 41 -11.58 4.04 19.49
CA THR A 41 -12.18 3.07 20.42
C THR A 41 -11.53 1.70 20.20
N ASN A 42 -10.74 1.24 21.17
CA ASN A 42 -10.02 -0.05 21.14
C ASN A 42 -8.91 -0.16 20.07
N SER A 43 -8.14 0.90 19.83
CA SER A 43 -6.94 0.81 18.99
C SER A 43 -5.94 -0.21 19.56
N PRO A 44 -5.43 -1.15 18.76
CA PRO A 44 -4.32 -2.01 19.18
C PRO A 44 -2.96 -1.28 19.18
N VAL A 45 -2.92 -0.04 18.67
CA VAL A 45 -1.79 0.88 18.75
C VAL A 45 -1.98 1.79 19.96
N ALA A 46 -1.04 1.75 20.90
CA ALA A 46 -1.05 2.55 22.11
C ALA A 46 -0.54 3.97 21.87
N THR A 47 0.60 4.11 21.17
CA THR A 47 1.20 5.42 20.89
C THR A 47 1.78 5.51 19.48
N SER A 48 1.93 6.72 18.97
CA SER A 48 2.64 7.01 17.72
C SER A 48 3.45 8.30 17.84
N THR A 49 4.73 8.25 17.48
CA THR A 49 5.64 9.40 17.54
C THR A 49 6.23 9.65 16.16
N PHE A 50 6.05 10.85 15.61
CA PHE A 50 6.80 11.30 14.44
C PHE A 50 8.05 12.07 14.89
N ASP A 51 9.21 11.53 14.55
CA ASP A 51 10.53 12.15 14.74
C ASP A 51 10.87 12.97 13.49
N TRP A 52 10.97 14.30 13.65
CA TRP A 52 11.20 15.23 12.55
C TRP A 52 12.63 15.21 12.01
N GLU A 53 13.61 14.87 12.86
CA GLU A 53 15.02 14.87 12.47
C GLU A 53 15.33 13.64 11.62
N LYS A 54 14.76 12.50 12.03
CA LYS A 54 14.99 11.21 11.35
C LYS A 54 13.98 10.89 10.27
N TRP A 55 12.85 11.61 10.24
CA TRP A 55 11.69 11.27 9.43
C TRP A 55 11.21 9.84 9.71
N TRP A 56 11.08 9.50 10.99
CA TRP A 56 10.61 8.19 11.42
C TRP A 56 9.29 8.31 12.15
N ILE A 57 8.46 7.27 12.02
CA ILE A 57 7.26 7.09 12.82
C ILE A 57 7.45 5.86 13.68
N LEU A 58 7.46 6.08 14.99
CA LEU A 58 7.61 5.06 16.01
C LEU A 58 6.23 4.77 16.59
N SER A 59 5.71 3.58 16.37
CA SER A 59 4.42 3.15 16.92
C SER A 59 4.64 2.05 17.94
N THR A 60 4.01 2.17 19.11
CA THR A 60 4.03 1.13 20.14
C THR A 60 2.64 0.52 20.25
N THR A 61 2.55 -0.81 20.21
CA THR A 61 1.27 -1.53 20.39
C THR A 61 0.85 -1.54 21.86
N THR A 62 -0.40 -1.91 22.13
CA THR A 62 -0.88 -2.16 23.50
C THR A 62 -0.19 -3.34 24.20
N ARG A 63 0.59 -4.15 23.47
CA ARG A 63 1.46 -5.20 24.02
C ARG A 63 2.92 -4.77 24.18
N ASN A 64 3.19 -3.46 24.04
CA ASN A 64 4.52 -2.86 24.15
C ASN A 64 5.50 -3.26 23.04
N ASP A 65 4.99 -3.68 21.88
CA ASP A 65 5.80 -3.92 20.70
C ASP A 65 6.08 -2.63 19.96
N LEU A 66 7.36 -2.34 19.70
CA LEU A 66 7.79 -1.19 18.90
C LEU A 66 7.82 -1.55 17.40
N ILE A 67 7.31 -0.63 16.58
CA ILE A 67 7.40 -0.62 15.13
C ILE A 67 8.01 0.72 14.71
N ILE A 68 9.01 0.68 13.83
CA ILE A 68 9.63 1.87 13.26
C ILE A 68 9.33 1.88 11.76
N THR A 69 8.83 3.00 11.26
CA THR A 69 8.52 3.17 9.83
C THR A 69 9.16 4.44 9.29
N GLU A 70 9.54 4.41 8.02
CA GLU A 70 10.04 5.57 7.30
C GLU A 70 8.88 6.51 6.96
N GLY A 71 9.01 7.77 7.37
CA GLY A 71 8.09 8.84 7.05
C GLY A 71 8.15 9.24 5.58
N PHE A 72 7.00 9.61 5.03
CA PHE A 72 6.90 10.12 3.67
C PHE A 72 7.28 11.59 3.59
N ASN A 73 8.30 11.94 2.81
CA ASN A 73 8.62 13.33 2.54
C ASN A 73 7.96 13.79 1.23
N PRO A 74 6.98 14.71 1.24
CA PRO A 74 6.32 15.18 0.01
C PRO A 74 7.22 16.04 -0.90
N THR A 75 8.35 16.54 -0.39
CA THR A 75 9.28 17.39 -1.16
C THR A 75 10.41 16.59 -1.81
N SER A 76 10.52 15.29 -1.48
CA SER A 76 11.58 14.42 -1.95
C SER A 76 10.97 13.11 -2.45
N PRO A 77 11.32 12.61 -3.65
CA PRO A 77 10.85 11.31 -4.08
C PRO A 77 11.31 10.22 -3.08
N PRO A 78 10.54 9.13 -2.91
CA PRO A 78 10.95 8.04 -2.05
C PRO A 78 12.22 7.42 -2.62
N ALA A 79 13.36 7.78 -2.06
CA ALA A 79 14.62 7.19 -2.45
C ALA A 79 14.69 5.82 -1.78
N LEU A 80 14.57 4.75 -2.57
CA LEU A 80 15.01 3.42 -2.15
C LEU A 80 16.50 3.45 -1.73
N LYS A 81 17.26 4.52 -2.05
CA LYS A 81 18.68 4.70 -1.70
C LYS A 81 19.55 3.52 -2.18
N GLY A 82 19.18 2.92 -3.31
CA GLY A 82 19.84 1.74 -3.87
C GLY A 82 19.40 0.40 -3.27
N ARG A 83 18.49 0.39 -2.28
CA ARG A 83 17.95 -0.84 -1.69
C ARG A 83 17.09 -1.60 -2.71
N PRO A 84 17.31 -2.91 -2.91
CA PRO A 84 16.41 -3.72 -3.71
C PRO A 84 15.08 -3.89 -2.96
N SER A 85 13.99 -3.92 -3.72
CA SER A 85 12.66 -4.30 -3.20
C SER A 85 12.42 -5.78 -3.42
N VAL A 86 12.05 -6.50 -2.37
CA VAL A 86 11.70 -7.92 -2.43
C VAL A 86 10.23 -8.07 -2.05
N TYR A 87 9.41 -8.56 -2.97
CA TYR A 87 8.02 -8.87 -2.65
C TYR A 87 7.93 -10.27 -2.03
N LEU A 88 7.24 -10.36 -0.90
CA LEU A 88 6.91 -11.63 -0.26
C LEU A 88 5.42 -11.93 -0.45
N ASP A 89 5.13 -13.16 -0.87
CA ASP A 89 3.77 -13.66 -0.92
C ASP A 89 3.26 -14.05 0.49
N GLN A 90 1.94 -14.20 0.63
CA GLN A 90 1.26 -14.44 1.90
C GLN A 90 1.83 -15.61 2.70
N ASN A 91 2.05 -16.74 2.04
CA ASN A 91 2.53 -17.94 2.70
C ASN A 91 3.95 -17.76 3.26
N ARG A 92 4.76 -16.88 2.65
CA ARG A 92 6.11 -16.58 3.09
C ARG A 92 6.12 -15.64 4.30
N TRP A 93 5.15 -14.73 4.41
CA TRP A 93 4.99 -13.92 5.63
C TRP A 93 4.74 -14.76 6.88
N ARG A 94 4.02 -15.89 6.75
CA ARG A 94 3.86 -16.83 7.87
C ARG A 94 5.19 -17.45 8.27
N THR A 95 5.96 -17.98 7.32
CA THR A 95 7.29 -18.55 7.60
C THR A 95 8.21 -17.54 8.28
N VAL A 96 8.21 -16.29 7.81
CA VAL A 96 9.00 -15.20 8.41
C VAL A 96 8.51 -14.86 9.81
N ALA A 97 7.20 -14.76 10.03
CA ALA A 97 6.64 -14.52 11.36
C ALA A 97 6.97 -15.66 12.34
N ASP A 98 6.81 -16.90 11.92
CA ASP A 98 7.18 -18.08 12.70
C ASP A 98 8.69 -18.04 13.03
N ALA A 99 9.56 -17.75 12.06
CA ALA A 99 11.00 -17.57 12.30
C ALA A 99 11.33 -16.42 13.26
N MET A 100 10.54 -15.33 13.29
CA MET A 100 10.75 -14.22 14.23
C MET A 100 10.32 -14.55 15.66
N HIS A 101 9.23 -15.31 15.84
CA HIS A 101 8.61 -15.54 17.16
C HIS A 101 9.06 -16.86 17.80
N ASP A 102 9.14 -17.93 17.00
CA ASP A 102 9.49 -19.28 17.43
C ASP A 102 10.09 -20.05 16.24
N PRO A 103 11.42 -19.90 16.00
CA PRO A 103 12.08 -20.51 14.84
C PRO A 103 11.86 -22.01 14.70
N LEU A 104 11.61 -22.71 15.81
CA LEU A 104 11.37 -24.15 15.82
C LEU A 104 10.06 -24.55 15.12
N ARG A 105 9.12 -23.62 14.89
CA ARG A 105 7.90 -23.85 14.09
C ARG A 105 8.18 -24.03 12.59
N VAL A 106 9.36 -23.63 12.12
CA VAL A 106 9.78 -23.80 10.73
C VAL A 106 10.63 -25.07 10.63
N ASP A 107 10.00 -26.21 10.35
CA ASP A 107 10.68 -27.53 10.32
C ASP A 107 11.81 -27.61 9.30
N ASN A 108 11.64 -26.97 8.14
CA ASN A 108 12.65 -26.94 7.09
C ASN A 108 13.78 -25.98 7.46
N LEU A 109 14.97 -26.52 7.74
CA LEU A 109 16.15 -25.76 8.12
C LEU A 109 16.57 -24.73 7.06
N ASP A 110 16.47 -25.05 5.76
CA ASP A 110 16.83 -24.13 4.69
C ASP A 110 15.85 -22.96 4.62
N GLU A 111 14.55 -23.22 4.78
CA GLU A 111 13.53 -22.15 4.82
C GLU A 111 13.68 -21.28 6.07
N ARG A 112 14.04 -21.89 7.21
CA ARG A 112 14.32 -21.16 8.45
C ARG A 112 15.50 -20.22 8.28
N HIS A 113 16.63 -20.72 7.77
CA HIS A 113 17.81 -19.91 7.52
C HIS A 113 17.54 -18.78 6.52
N ALA A 114 16.81 -19.07 5.43
CA ALA A 114 16.42 -18.03 4.47
C ALA A 114 15.51 -16.96 5.11
N ALA A 115 14.59 -17.35 6.00
CA ALA A 115 13.76 -16.40 6.73
C ALA A 115 14.58 -15.54 7.70
N GLU A 116 15.51 -16.14 8.44
CA GLU A 116 16.43 -15.44 9.35
C GLU A 116 17.30 -14.41 8.60
N GLU A 117 17.88 -14.80 7.46
CA GLU A 117 18.64 -13.89 6.60
C GLU A 117 17.77 -12.74 6.09
N LEU A 118 16.54 -13.03 5.67
CA LEU A 118 15.61 -12.01 5.19
C LEU A 118 15.23 -11.02 6.29
N ILE A 119 15.03 -11.50 7.52
CA ILE A 119 14.75 -10.66 8.69
C ILE A 119 15.92 -9.70 8.92
N ILE A 120 17.17 -10.20 8.93
CA ILE A 120 18.37 -9.38 9.11
C ILE A 120 18.48 -8.32 8.00
N LEU A 121 18.35 -8.74 6.74
CA LEU A 121 18.43 -7.84 5.58
C LEU A 121 17.38 -6.73 5.61
N ALA A 122 16.15 -7.05 6.06
CA ALA A 122 15.08 -6.07 6.17
C ALA A 122 15.26 -5.14 7.38
N SER A 123 15.67 -5.68 8.54
CA SER A 123 15.90 -4.91 9.77
C SER A 123 17.05 -3.91 9.64
N ASP A 124 18.14 -4.29 8.96
CA ASP A 124 19.31 -3.42 8.77
C ASP A 124 19.14 -2.43 7.59
N SER A 125 17.91 -2.29 7.07
CA SER A 125 17.61 -1.47 5.89
C SER A 125 18.41 -1.86 4.65
N GLY A 126 18.84 -3.12 4.54
CA GLY A 126 19.53 -3.64 3.35
C GLY A 126 18.57 -3.85 2.18
N ILE A 127 17.32 -4.20 2.46
CA ILE A 127 16.25 -4.39 1.47
C ILE A 127 14.96 -3.67 1.88
N VAL A 128 14.00 -3.59 0.95
CA VAL A 128 12.64 -3.13 1.22
C VAL A 128 11.65 -4.29 1.01
N LEU A 129 10.79 -4.56 2.01
CA LEU A 129 9.73 -5.57 1.97
C LEU A 129 8.35 -4.90 1.91
N PRO A 130 7.92 -4.39 0.75
CA PRO A 130 6.75 -3.54 0.70
C PRO A 130 5.45 -4.33 0.94
N LEU A 131 4.53 -3.75 1.69
CA LEU A 131 3.18 -4.30 1.84
C LEU A 131 2.34 -4.07 0.59
N SER A 132 1.36 -4.92 0.33
CA SER A 132 0.37 -4.72 -0.74
C SER A 132 -1.05 -4.74 -0.17
N THR A 133 -2.04 -4.31 -0.93
CA THR A 133 -3.44 -4.45 -0.52
C THR A 133 -3.83 -5.92 -0.32
N GLY A 134 -3.19 -6.84 -1.08
CA GLY A 134 -3.38 -8.28 -0.94
C GLY A 134 -3.06 -8.76 0.47
N HIS A 135 -1.91 -8.32 1.00
CA HIS A 135 -1.50 -8.61 2.38
C HIS A 135 -2.55 -8.21 3.42
N LEU A 136 -3.17 -7.04 3.27
CA LEU A 136 -4.22 -6.58 4.18
C LEU A 136 -5.47 -7.46 4.08
N LEU A 137 -5.94 -7.75 2.86
CA LEU A 137 -7.12 -8.59 2.62
C LEU A 137 -6.95 -10.03 3.12
N GLU A 138 -5.74 -10.54 3.01
CA GLU A 138 -5.38 -11.88 3.42
C GLU A 138 -5.31 -12.00 4.93
N THR A 139 -4.57 -11.08 5.57
CA THR A 139 -4.40 -11.01 7.03
C THR A 139 -5.72 -10.73 7.73
N ALA A 140 -6.63 -9.96 7.10
CA ALA A 140 -7.97 -9.69 7.61
C ALA A 140 -8.80 -10.95 7.90
N GLY A 141 -8.53 -12.06 7.20
CA GLY A 141 -9.19 -13.36 7.46
C GLY A 141 -8.64 -14.14 8.65
N LEU A 142 -7.50 -13.73 9.20
CA LEU A 142 -6.89 -14.29 10.40
C LEU A 142 -7.49 -13.66 11.66
N HIS A 143 -7.21 -14.24 12.82
CA HIS A 143 -7.71 -13.77 14.12
C HIS A 143 -6.78 -14.14 15.27
N GLY A 144 -6.98 -13.50 16.42
CA GLY A 144 -6.26 -13.80 17.66
C GLY A 144 -4.74 -13.65 17.51
N GLU A 145 -4.00 -14.52 18.20
CA GLU A 145 -2.53 -14.50 18.24
C GLU A 145 -1.90 -14.68 16.86
N LEU A 146 -2.44 -15.57 16.02
CA LEU A 146 -1.89 -15.80 14.69
C LEU A 146 -1.90 -14.52 13.83
N ARG A 147 -2.99 -13.75 13.89
CA ARG A 147 -3.06 -12.47 13.18
C ARG A 147 -2.11 -11.44 13.78
N TYR A 148 -2.02 -11.40 15.10
CA TYR A 148 -1.12 -10.48 15.79
C TYR A 148 0.34 -10.73 15.41
N GLU A 149 0.81 -11.98 15.53
CA GLU A 149 2.19 -12.40 15.25
C GLU A 149 2.58 -12.09 13.80
N ILE A 150 1.74 -12.48 12.83
CA ILE A 150 1.98 -12.22 11.40
C ILE A 150 1.90 -10.73 11.10
N GLY A 151 0.85 -10.04 11.54
CA GLY A 151 0.65 -8.62 11.30
C GLY A 151 1.77 -7.75 11.88
N LEU A 152 2.30 -8.12 13.05
CA LEU A 152 3.42 -7.45 13.67
C LEU A 152 4.72 -7.65 12.88
N ALA A 153 5.01 -8.89 12.44
CA ALA A 153 6.17 -9.18 11.60
C ALA A 153 6.11 -8.38 10.29
N MET A 154 4.94 -8.36 9.64
CA MET A 154 4.69 -7.58 8.42
C MET A 154 4.93 -6.08 8.63
N ALA A 155 4.36 -5.50 9.68
CA ALA A 155 4.50 -4.07 9.96
C ALA A 155 5.96 -3.69 10.29
N ARG A 156 6.64 -4.51 11.09
CA ARG A 156 8.06 -4.29 11.47
C ARG A 156 8.97 -4.34 10.27
N LEU A 157 8.89 -5.41 9.47
CA LEU A 157 9.83 -5.64 8.38
C LEU A 157 9.53 -4.80 7.14
N ALA A 158 8.27 -4.36 6.95
CA ALA A 158 7.94 -3.46 5.86
C ALA A 158 8.47 -2.03 6.08
N GLY A 159 8.64 -1.59 7.33
CA GLY A 159 9.20 -0.27 7.63
C GLY A 159 8.42 0.89 7.01
N GLY A 160 7.10 0.73 6.79
CA GLY A 160 6.24 1.73 6.15
C GLY A 160 6.21 1.68 4.61
N TRP A 161 7.02 0.82 3.99
CA TRP A 161 7.05 0.65 2.54
C TRP A 161 5.83 -0.11 2.03
N GLN A 162 5.31 0.36 0.91
CA GLN A 162 4.08 -0.09 0.31
C GLN A 162 4.24 -0.23 -1.20
N ILE A 163 3.60 -1.25 -1.77
CA ILE A 163 3.30 -1.36 -3.19
C ILE A 163 2.07 -0.52 -3.46
N ARG A 164 2.22 0.46 -4.34
CA ARG A 164 1.12 1.28 -4.81
C ARG A 164 0.03 0.40 -5.42
N HIS A 165 -1.22 0.77 -5.17
CA HIS A 165 -2.39 0.08 -5.67
C HIS A 165 -2.28 -0.23 -7.18
N PRO A 166 -2.46 -1.49 -7.61
CA PRO A 166 -2.21 -1.90 -8.99
C PRO A 166 -2.98 -1.12 -10.06
N LEU A 167 -4.22 -0.68 -9.76
CA LEU A 167 -4.99 0.12 -10.72
C LEU A 167 -4.39 1.51 -10.96
N ASP A 168 -3.66 2.08 -10.00
CA ASP A 168 -2.99 3.37 -10.20
C ASP A 168 -1.77 3.20 -11.12
N LEU A 169 -1.03 2.11 -10.93
CA LEU A 169 0.09 1.75 -11.81
C LEU A 169 -0.39 1.50 -13.23
N TRP A 170 -1.47 0.74 -13.39
CA TRP A 170 -2.05 0.50 -14.71
C TRP A 170 -2.52 1.79 -15.39
N LYS A 171 -3.30 2.64 -14.70
CA LYS A 171 -3.72 3.94 -15.27
C LYS A 171 -2.53 4.80 -15.69
N HIS A 172 -1.44 4.74 -14.92
CA HIS A 172 -0.20 5.44 -15.24
C HIS A 172 0.50 4.86 -16.48
N GLU A 173 0.61 3.53 -16.58
CA GLU A 173 1.17 2.86 -17.76
C GLU A 173 0.37 3.17 -19.03
N VAL A 174 -0.96 3.20 -18.92
CA VAL A 174 -1.87 3.60 -20.01
C VAL A 174 -1.60 5.04 -20.44
N ASP A 175 -1.55 5.99 -19.50
CA ASP A 175 -1.23 7.39 -19.80
C ASP A 175 0.13 7.51 -20.49
N ARG A 176 1.15 6.82 -19.97
CA ARG A 176 2.49 6.80 -20.54
C ARG A 176 2.51 6.24 -21.95
N SER A 177 1.76 5.15 -22.21
CA SER A 177 1.65 4.56 -23.54
C SER A 177 1.01 5.51 -24.55
N ILE A 178 -0.04 6.24 -24.16
CA ILE A 178 -0.68 7.22 -25.03
C ILE A 178 0.23 8.42 -25.27
N ARG A 179 0.90 8.93 -24.24
CA ARG A 179 1.90 10.01 -24.40
C ARG A 179 3.01 9.62 -25.35
N LEU A 180 3.53 8.39 -25.23
CA LEU A 180 4.57 7.87 -26.12
C LEU A 180 4.07 7.85 -27.58
N HIS A 181 2.85 7.36 -27.80
CA HIS A 181 2.24 7.34 -29.14
C HIS A 181 2.06 8.74 -29.73
N LEU A 182 1.71 9.73 -28.90
CA LEU A 182 1.49 11.12 -29.31
C LEU A 182 2.78 11.98 -29.34
N GLY A 183 3.94 11.44 -28.95
CA GLY A 183 5.17 12.22 -28.81
C GLY A 183 5.16 13.22 -27.63
N LEU A 184 4.30 13.04 -26.64
CA LEU A 184 4.08 13.94 -25.49
C LEU A 184 4.83 13.49 -24.22
N THR A 185 6.08 13.06 -24.35
CA THR A 185 6.85 12.43 -23.25
C THR A 185 7.63 13.41 -22.37
N LYS A 186 7.85 14.65 -22.83
CA LYS A 186 8.71 15.65 -22.16
C LYS A 186 8.31 15.92 -20.70
N ASP A 187 7.00 15.90 -20.42
CA ASP A 187 6.43 16.20 -19.09
C ASP A 187 5.60 15.02 -18.57
N SER A 188 6.03 13.78 -18.86
CA SER A 188 5.35 12.60 -18.32
C SER A 188 5.50 12.57 -16.79
N PRO A 189 4.40 12.45 -16.02
CA PRO A 189 4.50 12.30 -14.58
C PRO A 189 5.30 11.04 -14.25
N VAL A 190 6.06 11.05 -13.16
CA VAL A 190 6.73 9.85 -12.65
C VAL A 190 5.87 9.25 -11.55
N LEU A 191 5.59 7.95 -11.64
CA LEU A 191 4.90 7.21 -10.60
C LEU A 191 5.79 6.08 -10.10
N HIS A 192 6.13 6.11 -8.81
CA HIS A 192 6.89 5.06 -8.18
C HIS A 192 5.95 3.93 -7.70
N PRO A 193 6.27 2.65 -7.99
CA PRO A 193 5.49 1.51 -7.53
C PRO A 193 5.72 1.19 -6.06
N ILE A 194 6.93 1.41 -5.56
CA ILE A 194 7.31 1.15 -4.16
C ILE A 194 7.50 2.50 -3.46
N VAL A 195 6.69 2.80 -2.46
CA VAL A 195 6.61 4.12 -1.82
C VAL A 195 6.26 4.02 -0.33
N THR A 196 6.54 5.08 0.42
CA THR A 196 6.03 5.30 1.79
C THR A 196 4.83 6.26 1.82
N GLU A 197 4.37 6.71 0.64
CA GLU A 197 3.25 7.66 0.50
C GLU A 197 2.00 7.16 1.24
N PRO A 198 1.41 7.98 2.12
CA PRO A 198 0.21 7.59 2.87
C PRO A 198 -0.94 7.25 1.92
N GLY A 199 -1.56 6.10 2.16
CA GLY A 199 -2.72 5.64 1.39
C GLY A 199 -2.38 5.06 0.01
N ALA A 200 -1.09 4.90 -0.34
CA ALA A 200 -0.69 4.31 -1.62
C ALA A 200 -1.29 2.92 -1.87
N LEU A 201 -1.57 2.15 -0.81
CA LEU A 201 -2.23 0.83 -0.87
C LEU A 201 -3.70 0.87 -1.27
N PHE A 202 -4.42 1.98 -1.07
CA PHE A 202 -5.88 2.01 -1.21
C PHE A 202 -6.34 2.56 -2.56
N GLY A 203 -5.42 3.16 -3.32
CA GLY A 203 -5.70 3.72 -4.64
C GLY A 203 -6.06 5.21 -4.61
N ARG A 204 -5.68 5.93 -5.66
CA ARG A 204 -5.84 7.39 -5.80
C ARG A 204 -7.27 7.90 -5.93
N ASP A 205 -8.22 7.02 -6.21
CA ASP A 205 -9.64 7.39 -6.33
C ASP A 205 -10.39 7.29 -4.99
N THR A 206 -9.68 6.95 -3.90
CA THR A 206 -10.27 6.83 -2.56
C THR A 206 -10.11 8.12 -1.76
N SER A 207 -10.95 8.30 -0.74
CA SER A 207 -10.85 9.41 0.22
C SER A 207 -9.56 9.38 1.04
N LEU A 208 -8.84 8.25 1.05
CA LEU A 208 -7.58 8.06 1.77
C LEU A 208 -6.36 8.49 0.96
N SER A 209 -6.55 8.88 -0.31
CA SER A 209 -5.46 9.26 -1.19
C SER A 209 -4.96 10.67 -0.93
N ILE A 210 -3.64 10.83 -0.97
CA ILE A 210 -3.01 12.15 -1.05
C ILE A 210 -2.82 12.49 -2.53
N THR A 211 -3.15 13.74 -2.88
CA THR A 211 -2.89 14.29 -4.21
C THR A 211 -2.05 15.56 -4.08
N ASP A 212 -1.52 16.06 -5.21
CA ASP A 212 -0.79 17.33 -5.23
C ASP A 212 -1.65 18.49 -4.69
N LYS A 213 -2.97 18.42 -4.88
CA LYS A 213 -3.96 19.41 -4.42
C LYS A 213 -4.28 19.31 -2.93
N THR A 214 -3.93 18.22 -2.26
CA THR A 214 -4.18 18.03 -0.83
C THR A 214 -3.38 19.07 -0.02
N PRO A 215 -4.00 19.80 0.92
CA PRO A 215 -3.30 20.75 1.78
C PRO A 215 -2.14 20.11 2.54
N ASN A 216 -1.05 20.88 2.77
CA ASN A 216 0.15 20.34 3.42
C ASN A 216 -0.11 19.81 4.84
N ILE A 217 -1.04 20.42 5.58
CA ILE A 217 -1.43 19.93 6.90
C ILE A 217 -2.11 18.56 6.81
N ASP A 218 -3.00 18.36 5.84
CA ASP A 218 -3.68 17.08 5.64
C ASP A 218 -2.71 15.99 5.18
N LYS A 219 -1.76 16.34 4.29
CA LYS A 219 -0.66 15.43 3.89
C LYS A 219 0.14 14.99 5.10
N PHE A 220 0.47 15.94 5.98
CA PHE A 220 1.21 15.66 7.21
C PHE A 220 0.40 14.79 8.17
N MET A 221 -0.88 15.10 8.39
CA MET A 221 -1.74 14.30 9.27
C MET A 221 -1.91 12.88 8.75
N ALA A 222 -2.11 12.71 7.44
CA ALA A 222 -2.15 11.39 6.80
C ALA A 222 -0.81 10.66 6.96
N MET A 223 0.33 11.34 6.82
CA MET A 223 1.65 10.74 7.11
C MET A 223 1.76 10.27 8.55
N LEU A 224 1.35 11.08 9.53
CA LEU A 224 1.43 10.74 10.95
C LEU A 224 0.53 9.53 11.32
N THR A 225 -0.65 9.43 10.69
CA THR A 225 -1.70 8.50 11.11
C THR A 225 -1.74 7.21 10.30
N MET A 226 -1.39 7.24 9.02
CA MET A 226 -1.57 6.09 8.12
C MET A 226 -0.77 4.85 8.55
N PRO A 227 0.49 4.96 9.05
CA PRO A 227 1.19 3.80 9.58
C PRO A 227 0.46 3.15 10.76
N SER A 228 -0.11 3.94 11.68
CA SER A 228 -0.94 3.44 12.77
C SER A 228 -2.23 2.77 12.26
N VAL A 229 -2.85 3.31 11.20
CA VAL A 229 -4.03 2.70 10.56
C VAL A 229 -3.66 1.34 9.95
N ILE A 230 -2.59 1.28 9.16
CA ILE A 230 -2.12 0.02 8.54
C ILE A 230 -1.76 -1.00 9.62
N LEU A 231 -0.99 -0.60 10.63
CA LEU A 231 -0.64 -1.45 11.77
C LEU A 231 -1.90 -1.98 12.46
N SER A 232 -2.86 -1.11 12.75
CA SER A 232 -4.12 -1.51 13.39
C SER A 232 -4.87 -2.53 12.56
N GLN A 233 -4.96 -2.33 11.24
CA GLN A 233 -5.59 -3.28 10.33
C GLN A 233 -4.85 -4.63 10.28
N LEU A 234 -3.53 -4.64 10.38
CA LEU A 234 -2.75 -5.88 10.38
C LEU A 234 -2.98 -6.68 11.67
N ILE A 235 -2.98 -6.03 12.84
CA ILE A 235 -2.96 -6.72 14.14
C ILE A 235 -4.33 -6.78 14.86
N ASP A 236 -5.40 -6.26 14.27
CA ASP A 236 -6.74 -6.32 14.87
C ASP A 236 -7.13 -7.78 15.16
N PRO A 237 -7.43 -8.15 16.43
CA PRO A 237 -7.76 -9.52 16.78
C PRO A 237 -9.06 -10.03 16.13
N LYS A 238 -9.95 -9.12 15.69
CA LYS A 238 -11.25 -9.46 15.11
C LYS A 238 -11.10 -9.86 13.65
N LYS A 239 -11.52 -11.09 13.36
CA LYS A 239 -11.67 -11.55 11.98
C LYS A 239 -12.62 -10.63 11.22
N LEU A 240 -12.20 -10.17 10.05
CA LEU A 240 -13.11 -9.56 9.08
C LEU A 240 -13.67 -10.67 8.19
N GLU A 241 -14.98 -10.71 8.06
CA GLU A 241 -15.63 -11.61 7.10
C GLU A 241 -15.20 -11.21 5.70
N LYS A 242 -14.65 -12.18 4.95
CA LYS A 242 -14.28 -11.96 3.56
C LYS A 242 -15.57 -11.86 2.76
N ASP A 243 -15.87 -10.69 2.20
CA ASP A 243 -16.94 -10.60 1.21
C ASP A 243 -16.57 -11.54 0.06
N PRO A 244 -17.38 -12.58 -0.22
CA PRO A 244 -17.05 -13.48 -1.29
C PRO A 244 -16.97 -12.68 -2.58
N ILE A 245 -15.87 -12.80 -3.31
CA ILE A 245 -15.58 -12.06 -4.56
C ILE A 245 -16.47 -12.57 -5.73
N ARG A 246 -17.75 -12.83 -5.45
CA ARG A 246 -18.74 -13.49 -6.31
C ARG A 246 -18.90 -12.75 -7.63
N LYS A 247 -18.81 -11.41 -7.61
CA LYS A 247 -18.93 -10.62 -8.84
C LYS A 247 -17.78 -10.90 -9.81
N TRP A 248 -16.54 -10.84 -9.32
CA TRP A 248 -15.36 -11.12 -10.14
C TRP A 248 -15.33 -12.57 -10.61
N VAL A 249 -15.62 -13.52 -9.69
CA VAL A 249 -15.66 -14.96 -10.00
C VAL A 249 -16.71 -15.24 -11.07
N ARG A 250 -17.96 -14.81 -10.88
CA ARG A 250 -19.04 -15.01 -11.86
C ARG A 250 -18.75 -14.37 -13.21
N HIS A 251 -18.13 -13.19 -13.22
CA HIS A 251 -17.71 -12.52 -14.45
C HIS A 251 -16.73 -13.39 -15.25
N HIS A 252 -15.68 -13.89 -14.59
CA HIS A 252 -14.66 -14.73 -15.23
C HIS A 252 -15.18 -16.13 -15.59
N GLU A 253 -16.07 -16.71 -14.77
CA GLU A 253 -16.79 -17.94 -15.10
C GLU A 253 -17.61 -17.78 -16.38
N THR A 254 -18.36 -16.67 -16.50
CA THR A 254 -19.16 -16.36 -17.69
C THR A 254 -18.29 -16.23 -18.93
N ILE A 255 -17.17 -15.52 -18.83
CA ILE A 255 -16.21 -15.37 -19.95
C ILE A 255 -15.63 -16.72 -20.35
N THR A 256 -15.19 -17.50 -19.38
CA THR A 256 -14.58 -18.82 -19.62
C THR A 256 -15.59 -19.77 -20.27
N ALA A 257 -16.83 -19.80 -19.76
CA ALA A 257 -17.91 -20.61 -20.34
C ALA A 257 -18.21 -20.21 -21.79
N GLN A 258 -18.29 -18.92 -22.09
CA GLN A 258 -18.49 -18.42 -23.44
C GLN A 258 -17.36 -18.85 -24.38
N ILE A 259 -16.09 -18.66 -23.97
CA ILE A 259 -14.91 -19.04 -24.76
C ILE A 259 -14.88 -20.56 -25.03
N CYS A 260 -15.21 -21.37 -24.02
CA CYS A 260 -15.30 -22.82 -24.16
C CYS A 260 -16.40 -23.24 -25.14
N ALA A 261 -17.57 -22.58 -25.11
CA ALA A 261 -18.70 -22.89 -25.96
C ALA A 261 -18.44 -22.61 -27.45
N THR A 262 -17.62 -21.61 -27.79
CA THR A 262 -17.37 -21.20 -29.19
C THR A 262 -16.51 -22.20 -29.99
N ARG A 263 -15.88 -23.20 -29.34
CA ARG A 263 -15.03 -24.23 -29.97
C ARG A 263 -13.99 -23.70 -30.98
N LEU A 264 -13.49 -22.48 -30.77
CA LEU A 264 -12.52 -21.86 -31.67
C LEU A 264 -11.15 -22.57 -31.60
N PRO A 265 -10.42 -22.64 -32.73
CA PRO A 265 -8.99 -22.95 -32.75
C PRO A 265 -8.19 -22.07 -31.78
N LYS A 266 -7.06 -22.60 -31.28
CA LYS A 266 -6.23 -21.95 -30.25
C LYS A 266 -5.87 -20.49 -30.59
N GLU A 267 -5.58 -20.20 -31.85
CA GLU A 267 -5.16 -18.87 -32.28
C GLU A 267 -6.32 -17.86 -32.28
N GLN A 268 -7.48 -18.24 -32.81
CA GLN A 268 -8.70 -17.42 -32.75
C GLN A 268 -9.16 -17.20 -31.31
N ARG A 269 -8.98 -18.19 -30.42
CA ARG A 269 -9.23 -18.05 -28.98
C ARG A 269 -8.34 -16.99 -28.33
N ARG A 270 -7.06 -16.92 -28.70
CA ARG A 270 -6.13 -15.89 -28.22
C ARG A 270 -6.52 -14.51 -28.72
N GLN A 271 -6.92 -14.38 -29.99
CA GLN A 271 -7.42 -13.13 -30.56
C GLN A 271 -8.67 -12.65 -29.83
N LEU A 272 -9.64 -13.53 -29.59
CA LEU A 272 -10.85 -13.23 -28.82
C LEU A 272 -10.54 -12.79 -27.39
N ALA A 273 -9.64 -13.51 -26.69
CA ALA A 273 -9.21 -13.12 -25.34
C ALA A 273 -8.54 -11.74 -25.31
N ARG A 274 -7.67 -11.45 -26.29
CA ARG A 274 -7.03 -10.13 -26.43
C ARG A 274 -8.05 -9.03 -26.69
N ARG A 275 -9.04 -9.28 -27.54
CA ARG A 275 -10.11 -8.31 -27.85
C ARG A 275 -10.97 -8.02 -26.62
N ARG A 276 -11.38 -9.05 -25.88
CA ARG A 276 -12.13 -8.87 -24.63
C ARG A 276 -11.36 -8.06 -23.61
N TYR A 277 -10.06 -8.38 -23.42
CA TYR A 277 -9.19 -7.56 -22.58
C TYR A 277 -9.21 -6.08 -23.02
N TRP A 278 -9.10 -5.80 -24.32
CA TRP A 278 -9.22 -4.44 -24.82
C TRP A 278 -10.56 -3.82 -24.49
N ASN A 279 -11.68 -4.47 -24.78
CA ASN A 279 -13.01 -3.91 -24.57
C ASN A 279 -13.32 -3.63 -23.09
N GLU A 280 -12.89 -4.52 -22.18
CA GLU A 280 -13.07 -4.33 -20.74
C GLU A 280 -12.28 -3.12 -20.22
N ASN A 281 -11.16 -2.78 -20.88
CA ASN A 281 -10.20 -1.80 -20.36
C ASN A 281 -10.07 -0.55 -21.25
N ILE A 282 -10.78 -0.48 -22.39
CA ILE A 282 -10.66 0.58 -23.39
C ILE A 282 -10.92 1.95 -22.78
N ASN A 283 -11.79 2.04 -21.78
CA ASN A 283 -12.13 3.28 -21.10
C ASN A 283 -10.92 3.94 -20.42
N PHE A 284 -9.93 3.18 -19.94
CA PHE A 284 -8.70 3.75 -19.39
C PHE A 284 -7.91 4.49 -20.49
N TYR A 285 -7.79 3.87 -21.66
CA TYR A 285 -7.07 4.44 -22.81
C TYR A 285 -7.81 5.64 -23.41
N THR A 286 -9.11 5.51 -23.64
CA THR A 286 -9.95 6.59 -24.16
C THR A 286 -9.96 7.80 -23.23
N THR A 287 -10.04 7.59 -21.91
CA THR A 287 -9.98 8.66 -20.92
C THR A 287 -8.62 9.36 -20.94
N ALA A 288 -7.52 8.61 -20.98
CA ALA A 288 -6.18 9.18 -21.05
C ALA A 288 -5.98 9.98 -22.36
N TYR A 289 -6.40 9.44 -23.49
CA TYR A 289 -6.32 10.11 -24.79
C TYR A 289 -7.13 11.40 -24.82
N ARG A 290 -8.40 11.38 -24.41
CA ARG A 290 -9.26 12.57 -24.33
C ARG A 290 -8.64 13.66 -23.47
N ARG A 291 -8.05 13.30 -22.33
CA ARG A 291 -7.38 14.26 -21.46
C ARG A 291 -6.19 14.94 -22.15
N LEU A 292 -5.43 14.19 -22.95
CA LEU A 292 -4.20 14.69 -23.60
C LEU A 292 -4.47 15.46 -24.90
N THR A 293 -5.47 15.04 -25.69
CA THR A 293 -5.74 15.63 -27.02
C THR A 293 -6.96 16.55 -27.05
N LYS A 294 -7.83 16.49 -26.03
CA LYS A 294 -9.18 17.08 -26.03
C LYS A 294 -10.08 16.55 -27.16
N SER A 295 -9.70 15.45 -27.81
CA SER A 295 -10.45 14.82 -28.90
C SER A 295 -11.24 13.61 -28.41
N ASN A 296 -12.45 13.42 -28.96
CA ASN A 296 -13.26 12.23 -28.76
C ASN A 296 -12.98 11.12 -29.79
N ASP A 297 -12.12 11.38 -30.76
CA ASP A 297 -11.75 10.47 -31.83
C ASP A 297 -10.69 9.47 -31.33
N PHE A 298 -11.17 8.43 -30.64
CA PHE A 298 -10.35 7.31 -30.20
C PHE A 298 -10.84 6.03 -30.89
N PRO A 299 -9.95 5.24 -31.53
CA PRO A 299 -10.36 4.03 -32.24
C PRO A 299 -11.02 3.04 -31.26
N THR A 300 -12.24 2.62 -31.60
CA THR A 300 -12.96 1.56 -30.89
C THR A 300 -12.86 0.25 -31.66
N PHE A 301 -12.88 -0.88 -30.95
CA PHE A 301 -12.90 -2.21 -31.56
C PHE A 301 -14.31 -2.80 -31.39
N SER A 302 -14.98 -3.23 -32.47
CA SER A 302 -16.32 -3.83 -32.39
C SER A 302 -16.26 -5.36 -32.33
N ASP A 303 -16.77 -6.01 -31.28
CA ASP A 303 -16.73 -7.49 -31.15
C ASP A 303 -17.23 -8.27 -32.38
N THR A 304 -18.05 -7.67 -33.24
CA THR A 304 -18.54 -8.23 -34.50
C THR A 304 -17.48 -8.45 -35.57
N ASP A 305 -16.32 -7.77 -35.54
CA ASP A 305 -15.33 -7.86 -36.64
C ASP A 305 -14.50 -9.17 -36.62
N LEU A 306 -14.84 -10.13 -35.75
CA LEU A 306 -14.21 -11.45 -35.64
C LEU A 306 -15.20 -12.61 -35.81
N ALA A 307 -16.49 -12.32 -36.04
CA ALA A 307 -17.51 -13.34 -36.30
C ALA A 307 -17.59 -13.68 -37.79
#